data_AF-A0A2N5HFK8-F1
#
_entry.id   AF-A0A2N5HFK8-F1
#
_cell.length_a   1.000
_cell.length_b   1.000
_cell.length_c   1.000
_cell.angle_alpha   90.00
_cell.angle_beta   90.00
_cell.angle_gamma   90.00
#
_symmetry.space_group_name_H-M   'P 1'
#
loop_
_entity.id
_entity.type
_entity.pdbx_description
1 polymer ?
#
loop_
_entity_poly.entity_id
_entity_poly.type
_entity_poly.pdbx_seq_one_letter_code
_entity_poly.pdbx_strand_id
1 'polypeptide(L)'
;MMRMTTNLTKPISIKLLFAMLVVTIGAEVLLYLSRFSYLASTFYDAMMVSSFFIGIKLHQRIRSSEPHPVTKRKLTLKFTGAFLVFFLGSTIINIYSSNTFNDFNVDYDQYVQEYTDMQMDVDPQHSETVESGTKAEPNSTFFDQIDTIGADIYTDALAGLEEVWRLAYIILLLVVCKKVFPKKWASGKRDLFLMLALFLTSILFGIDHTLDSVEPWEVRIGAIVTFANMGLLFGLILLWTRNLWVTVLVHSLYDISATLSWYYLDSAVEFLALAVLIVHVLVLTLEKFHNKRSQPPLENVEGIQAAE
;
A
#
# COMPACT_ATOMS: atom_id res chain seq x y z
N MET A 1 -4.59 -16.53 13.99
CA MET A 1 -4.27 -15.14 14.36
C MET A 1 -3.32 -15.05 15.55
N MET A 2 -3.56 -15.77 16.65
CA MET A 2 -2.74 -15.77 17.87
C MET A 2 -1.22 -16.02 17.68
N ARG A 3 -0.83 -16.86 16.71
CA ARG A 3 0.59 -17.11 16.37
C ARG A 3 1.25 -15.90 15.69
N MET A 4 0.49 -15.10 14.95
CA MET A 4 0.97 -13.91 14.23
C MET A 4 1.21 -12.74 15.18
N THR A 5 0.26 -12.40 16.06
CA THR A 5 0.45 -11.34 17.08
C THR A 5 1.61 -11.65 18.03
N THR A 6 1.83 -12.93 18.31
CA THR A 6 3.02 -13.40 19.06
C THR A 6 4.32 -13.15 18.29
N ASN A 7 4.35 -13.39 16.97
CA ASN A 7 5.52 -13.13 16.13
C ASN A 7 5.81 -11.63 15.96
N LEU A 8 4.77 -10.81 15.73
CA LEU A 8 4.89 -9.36 15.60
C LEU A 8 5.50 -8.73 16.86
N THR A 9 5.12 -9.23 18.05
CA THR A 9 5.60 -8.73 19.34
C THR A 9 6.79 -9.49 19.94
N LYS A 10 7.55 -10.22 19.12
CA LYS A 10 8.86 -10.79 19.52
C LYS A 10 9.82 -9.68 19.94
N PRO A 11 10.79 -9.94 20.83
CA PRO A 11 11.80 -8.96 21.23
C PRO A 11 12.41 -8.23 20.03
N ILE A 12 12.54 -6.92 20.16
CA ILE A 12 13.07 -6.02 19.12
C ILE A 12 14.43 -5.54 19.62
N SER A 13 15.47 -5.66 18.80
CA SER A 13 16.78 -5.11 19.16
C SER A 13 16.71 -3.58 19.16
N ILE A 14 17.53 -2.92 19.98
CA ILE A 14 17.57 -1.45 20.05
C ILE A 14 17.79 -0.84 18.67
N LYS A 15 18.67 -1.44 17.85
CA LYS A 15 18.92 -1.02 16.46
C LYS A 15 17.67 -1.09 15.60
N LEU A 16 16.89 -2.16 15.69
CA LEU A 16 15.65 -2.30 14.92
C LEU A 16 14.56 -1.36 15.44
N LEU A 17 14.46 -1.17 16.76
CA LEU A 17 13.52 -0.22 17.34
C LEU A 17 13.80 1.20 16.86
N PHE A 18 15.06 1.64 16.90
CA PHE A 18 15.45 2.95 16.40
C PHE A 18 15.16 3.08 14.90
N ALA A 19 15.50 2.06 14.10
CA ALA A 19 15.21 2.06 12.67
C ALA A 19 13.70 2.15 12.36
N MET A 20 12.87 1.46 13.16
CA MET A 20 11.41 1.57 13.06
C MET A 20 10.93 2.98 13.40
N LEU A 21 11.44 3.59 14.47
CA LEU A 21 11.07 4.96 14.86
C LEU A 21 11.48 5.99 13.79
N VAL A 22 12.65 5.83 13.19
CA VAL A 22 13.12 6.68 12.09
C VAL A 22 12.20 6.54 10.88
N VAL A 23 11.92 5.31 10.43
CA VAL A 23 11.04 5.10 9.28
C VAL A 23 9.60 5.47 9.56
N THR A 24 9.14 5.50 10.82
CA THR A 24 7.77 5.95 11.15
C THR A 24 7.69 7.45 11.36
N ILE A 25 8.23 7.94 12.48
CA ILE A 25 8.09 9.35 12.89
C ILE A 25 8.98 10.23 12.02
N GLY A 26 10.15 9.74 11.63
CA GLY A 26 11.05 10.49 10.75
C GLY A 26 10.46 10.69 9.36
N ALA A 27 9.72 9.71 8.82
CA ALA A 27 9.04 9.84 7.54
C ALA A 27 7.96 10.91 7.58
N GLU A 28 7.10 10.90 8.60
CA GLU A 28 6.06 11.93 8.81
C GLU A 28 6.65 13.34 8.94
N VAL A 29 7.75 13.47 9.68
CA VAL A 29 8.45 14.75 9.83
C VAL A 29 9.02 15.23 8.49
N LEU A 30 9.63 14.33 7.71
CA LEU A 30 10.18 14.70 6.40
C LEU A 30 9.09 15.04 5.38
N LEU A 31 7.98 14.28 5.37
CA LEU A 31 6.79 14.62 4.57
C LEU A 31 6.24 15.99 4.95
N TYR A 32 6.08 16.28 6.24
CA TYR A 32 5.62 17.60 6.66
C TYR A 32 6.57 18.73 6.23
N LEU A 33 7.88 18.45 6.23
CA LEU A 33 8.90 19.41 5.84
C LEU A 33 9.06 19.55 4.31
N SER A 34 8.56 18.61 3.50
CA SER A 34 8.65 18.68 2.03
C SER A 34 7.95 19.94 1.50
N ARG A 35 6.85 20.35 2.15
CA ARG A 35 6.16 21.65 1.97
C ARG A 35 7.07 22.87 1.93
N PHE A 36 8.18 22.80 2.64
CA PHE A 36 9.08 23.93 2.85
C PHE A 36 10.45 23.72 2.23
N SER A 37 10.76 22.51 1.75
CA SER A 37 12.12 22.17 1.31
C SER A 37 12.20 20.95 0.41
N TYR A 38 12.76 21.14 -0.80
CA TYR A 38 13.17 20.04 -1.68
C TYR A 38 14.15 19.08 -1.02
N LEU A 39 15.03 19.59 -0.14
CA LEU A 39 15.96 18.74 0.59
C LEU A 39 15.22 17.75 1.50
N ALA A 40 14.09 18.16 2.09
CA ALA A 40 13.25 17.27 2.89
C ALA A 40 12.57 16.20 2.02
N SER A 41 12.10 16.55 0.82
CA SER A 41 11.60 15.58 -0.17
C SER A 41 12.70 14.57 -0.57
N THR A 42 13.90 15.03 -0.92
CA THR A 42 15.02 14.11 -1.24
C THR A 42 15.39 13.20 -0.07
N PHE A 43 15.34 13.70 1.17
CA PHE A 43 15.57 12.87 2.35
C PHE A 43 14.42 11.89 2.61
N TYR A 44 13.19 12.25 2.26
CA TYR A 44 12.04 11.33 2.33
C TYR A 44 12.25 10.15 1.36
N ASP A 45 12.61 10.41 0.11
CA ASP A 45 12.87 9.36 -0.88
C ASP A 45 14.03 8.45 -0.45
N ALA A 46 15.12 9.06 0.03
CA ALA A 46 16.25 8.31 0.56
C ALA A 46 15.84 7.44 1.77
N MET A 47 14.90 7.92 2.59
CA MET A 47 14.34 7.16 3.69
C MET A 47 13.45 6.02 3.18
N MET A 48 12.62 6.24 2.17
CA MET A 48 11.80 5.20 1.54
C MET A 48 12.68 4.08 0.97
N VAL A 49 13.71 4.42 0.20
CA VAL A 49 14.71 3.45 -0.29
C VAL A 49 15.37 2.69 0.88
N SER A 50 15.78 3.41 1.92
CA SER A 50 16.40 2.80 3.12
C SER A 50 15.44 1.90 3.90
N SER A 51 14.13 2.20 3.86
CA SER A 51 13.10 1.42 4.54
C SER A 51 13.03 -0.02 4.02
N PHE A 52 13.42 -0.27 2.77
CA PHE A 52 13.49 -1.60 2.18
C PHE A 52 14.26 -2.60 3.09
N PHE A 53 15.42 -2.20 3.62
CA PHE A 53 16.23 -3.04 4.49
C PHE A 53 15.56 -3.35 5.83
N ILE A 54 14.76 -2.41 6.33
CA ILE A 54 13.94 -2.59 7.54
C ILE A 54 12.77 -3.51 7.21
N GLY A 55 12.14 -3.33 6.05
CA GLY A 55 11.10 -4.18 5.48
C GLY A 55 11.49 -5.65 5.43
N ILE A 56 12.73 -5.97 5.04
CA ILE A 56 13.25 -7.36 5.07
C ILE A 56 13.13 -7.96 6.48
N LYS A 57 13.50 -7.21 7.52
CA LYS A 57 13.45 -7.67 8.91
C LYS A 57 12.01 -7.74 9.44
N LEU A 58 11.16 -6.79 9.07
CA LEU A 58 9.76 -6.77 9.49
C LEU A 58 8.93 -7.85 8.78
N HIS A 59 9.21 -8.13 7.51
CA HIS A 59 8.57 -9.21 6.75
C HIS A 59 8.70 -10.56 7.45
N GLN A 60 9.85 -10.87 8.04
CA GLN A 60 10.07 -12.10 8.80
C GLN A 60 9.13 -12.24 10.01
N ARG A 61 8.62 -11.13 10.54
CA ARG A 61 7.72 -11.10 11.71
C ARG A 61 6.26 -11.35 11.34
N ILE A 62 5.85 -11.04 10.11
CA ILE A 62 4.49 -11.29 9.62
C ILE A 62 4.34 -12.64 8.91
N ARG A 63 5.42 -13.15 8.30
CA ARG A 63 5.43 -14.40 7.54
C ARG A 63 4.86 -15.57 8.36
N SER A 64 3.97 -16.36 7.73
CA SER A 64 3.44 -17.57 8.36
C SER A 64 4.57 -18.58 8.62
N SER A 65 4.52 -19.25 9.77
CA SER A 65 5.46 -20.32 10.12
C SER A 65 5.16 -21.63 9.38
N GLU A 66 4.68 -21.55 8.15
CA GLU A 66 4.40 -22.73 7.34
C GLU A 66 5.71 -23.48 7.05
N PRO A 67 5.73 -24.81 7.25
CA PRO A 67 6.95 -25.61 7.13
C PRO A 67 7.46 -25.70 5.69
N HIS A 68 6.65 -25.35 4.70
CA HIS A 68 6.98 -25.46 3.28
C HIS A 68 7.03 -24.10 2.61
N PRO A 69 8.01 -23.85 1.72
CA PRO A 69 8.04 -22.64 0.92
C PRO A 69 6.79 -22.58 0.03
N VAL A 70 6.15 -21.40 -0.02
CA VAL A 70 5.01 -21.15 -0.89
C VAL A 70 5.47 -21.26 -2.34
N THR A 71 4.76 -22.04 -3.16
CA THR A 71 5.09 -22.18 -4.58
C THR A 71 4.90 -20.87 -5.32
N LYS A 72 5.65 -20.65 -6.42
CA LYS A 72 5.51 -19.42 -7.24
C LYS A 72 4.06 -19.19 -7.68
N ARG A 73 3.33 -20.25 -8.07
CA ARG A 73 1.90 -20.18 -8.45
C ARG A 73 1.02 -19.65 -7.32
N LYS A 74 1.19 -20.17 -6.10
CA LYS A 74 0.44 -19.70 -4.92
C LYS A 74 0.80 -18.26 -4.56
N LEU A 75 2.06 -17.85 -4.75
CA LEU A 75 2.46 -16.46 -4.56
C LEU A 75 1.82 -15.54 -5.61
N THR A 76 1.81 -15.95 -6.89
CA THR A 76 1.11 -15.23 -7.96
C THR A 76 -0.37 -15.09 -7.65
N LEU A 77 -1.05 -16.15 -7.19
CA LEU A 77 -2.47 -16.09 -6.79
C LEU A 77 -2.72 -15.15 -5.62
N LYS A 78 -1.81 -15.12 -4.62
CA LYS A 78 -1.90 -14.16 -3.52
C LYS A 78 -1.75 -12.73 -4.02
N PHE A 79 -0.79 -12.48 -4.91
CA PHE A 79 -0.58 -11.15 -5.49
C PHE A 79 -1.77 -10.71 -6.34
N THR A 80 -2.17 -11.50 -7.33
CA THR A 80 -3.27 -11.12 -8.23
C THR A 80 -4.60 -11.02 -7.49
N GLY A 81 -4.85 -11.91 -6.51
CA GLY A 81 -6.03 -11.80 -5.65
C GLY A 81 -6.01 -10.54 -4.76
N ALA A 82 -4.85 -10.18 -4.20
CA ALA A 82 -4.67 -8.95 -3.44
C ALA A 82 -4.89 -7.70 -4.30
N PHE A 83 -4.31 -7.67 -5.49
CA PHE A 83 -4.49 -6.56 -6.42
C PHE A 83 -5.96 -6.37 -6.81
N LEU A 84 -6.67 -7.45 -7.18
CA LEU A 84 -8.09 -7.35 -7.55
C LEU A 84 -9.00 -6.92 -6.40
N VAL A 85 -8.74 -7.41 -5.19
CA VAL A 85 -9.45 -6.96 -3.98
C VAL A 85 -9.17 -5.49 -3.70
N PHE A 86 -7.91 -5.06 -3.85
CA PHE A 86 -7.54 -3.67 -3.68
C PHE A 86 -8.24 -2.79 -4.71
N PHE A 87 -8.13 -3.12 -6.00
CA PHE A 87 -8.77 -2.41 -7.11
C PHE A 87 -10.28 -2.25 -6.85
N LEU A 88 -11.01 -3.35 -6.61
CA LEU A 88 -12.45 -3.28 -6.37
C LEU A 88 -12.80 -2.43 -5.13
N GLY A 89 -12.05 -2.59 -4.04
CA GLY A 89 -12.27 -1.80 -2.83
C GLY A 89 -11.96 -0.32 -3.04
N SER A 90 -10.88 0.02 -3.75
CA SER A 90 -10.52 1.39 -4.12
C SER A 90 -11.60 2.04 -4.97
N THR A 91 -12.18 1.32 -5.95
CA THR A 91 -13.30 1.83 -6.76
C THR A 91 -14.51 2.16 -5.89
N ILE A 92 -14.86 1.29 -4.93
CA ILE A 92 -15.97 1.55 -4.00
C ILE A 92 -15.68 2.77 -3.12
N ILE A 93 -14.45 2.89 -2.61
CA ILE A 93 -14.01 4.04 -1.80
C ILE A 93 -14.07 5.33 -2.61
N ASN A 94 -13.61 5.31 -3.86
CA ASN A 94 -13.61 6.48 -4.75
C ASN A 94 -15.04 6.90 -5.08
N ILE A 95 -15.93 5.96 -5.42
CA ILE A 95 -17.36 6.25 -5.63
C ILE A 95 -17.99 6.86 -4.37
N TYR A 96 -17.71 6.29 -3.19
CA TYR A 96 -18.24 6.84 -1.94
C TYR A 96 -17.73 8.26 -1.67
N SER A 97 -16.42 8.47 -1.84
CA SER A 97 -15.77 9.77 -1.59
C SER A 97 -16.30 10.83 -2.55
N SER A 98 -16.40 10.47 -3.84
CA SER A 98 -16.94 11.30 -4.92
C SER A 98 -18.37 11.79 -4.65
N ASN A 99 -19.21 10.91 -4.07
CA ASN A 99 -20.60 11.25 -3.74
C ASN A 99 -20.77 11.98 -2.39
N THR A 100 -19.81 11.84 -1.47
CA THR A 100 -19.92 12.36 -0.09
C THR A 100 -19.23 13.71 0.06
N PHE A 101 -18.11 13.90 -0.63
CA PHE A 101 -17.26 15.08 -0.58
C PHE A 101 -17.24 15.74 -1.96
N ASN A 102 -18.31 16.48 -2.29
CA ASN A 102 -18.45 17.10 -3.60
C ASN A 102 -17.31 18.07 -3.92
N ASP A 103 -16.85 18.85 -2.94
CA ASP A 103 -15.75 19.82 -3.12
C ASP A 103 -14.40 19.12 -3.34
N PHE A 104 -14.16 17.98 -2.67
CA PHE A 104 -13.03 17.11 -2.95
C PHE A 104 -13.11 16.49 -4.34
N ASN A 105 -14.31 16.21 -4.87
CA ASN A 105 -14.51 15.55 -6.16
C ASN A 105 -14.40 16.51 -7.36
N VAL A 106 -14.82 17.76 -7.20
CA VAL A 106 -14.66 18.80 -8.23
C VAL A 106 -13.17 19.10 -8.46
N ASP A 107 -12.38 19.02 -7.38
CA ASP A 107 -10.94 19.22 -7.41
C ASP A 107 -10.16 17.89 -7.31
N TYR A 108 -10.77 16.70 -7.42
CA TYR A 108 -10.04 15.43 -7.17
C TYR A 108 -9.01 15.15 -8.26
N ASP A 109 -9.41 15.35 -9.51
CA ASP A 109 -8.49 15.29 -10.65
C ASP A 109 -7.40 16.36 -10.50
N GLN A 110 -7.73 17.53 -9.93
CA GLN A 110 -6.79 18.62 -9.65
C GLN A 110 -5.91 18.36 -8.41
N TYR A 111 -6.35 17.60 -7.42
CA TYR A 111 -5.59 17.23 -6.23
C TYR A 111 -4.63 16.09 -6.55
N VAL A 112 -5.04 15.13 -7.39
CA VAL A 112 -4.14 14.14 -8.00
C VAL A 112 -3.13 14.84 -8.93
N GLN A 113 -3.54 15.87 -9.68
CA GLN A 113 -2.63 16.75 -10.42
C GLN A 113 -1.64 17.44 -9.49
N GLU A 114 -2.10 18.13 -8.44
CA GLU A 114 -1.27 18.91 -7.54
C GLU A 114 -0.34 18.04 -6.68
N TYR A 115 -0.72 16.80 -6.34
CA TYR A 115 0.16 15.84 -5.65
C TYR A 115 1.29 15.34 -6.57
N THR A 116 0.99 15.09 -7.84
CA THR A 116 1.98 14.72 -8.87
C THR A 116 2.87 15.92 -9.22
N ASP A 117 2.27 17.10 -9.44
CA ASP A 117 2.93 18.34 -9.82
C ASP A 117 3.74 18.97 -8.67
N MET A 118 3.39 18.79 -7.40
CA MET A 118 4.19 19.29 -6.27
C MET A 118 5.47 18.48 -6.03
N GLN A 119 5.59 17.26 -6.57
CA GLN A 119 6.87 16.55 -6.65
C GLN A 119 7.75 17.05 -7.80
N MET A 120 7.20 17.90 -8.68
CA MET A 120 7.80 18.29 -9.96
C MET A 120 8.40 19.70 -10.04
N ASP A 121 8.28 20.55 -9.03
CA ASP A 121 8.56 21.97 -9.26
C ASP A 121 10.08 22.28 -9.31
N VAL A 122 10.67 22.13 -10.49
CA VAL A 122 12.04 22.54 -10.84
C VAL A 122 12.00 23.88 -11.59
N ASP A 123 11.15 24.85 -11.22
CA ASP A 123 11.43 26.28 -11.52
C ASP A 123 10.52 27.27 -10.75
N PRO A 124 11.03 28.09 -9.81
CA PRO A 124 10.21 29.01 -9.03
C PRO A 124 9.98 30.35 -9.76
N GLN A 125 9.50 30.32 -11.01
CA GLN A 125 9.05 31.51 -11.72
C GLN A 125 7.81 31.24 -12.59
N HIS A 126 6.67 30.89 -11.98
CA HIS A 126 5.36 31.34 -12.48
C HIS A 126 4.24 31.06 -11.46
N SER A 127 4.31 31.72 -10.31
CA SER A 127 3.11 32.02 -9.52
C SER A 127 2.59 33.38 -9.94
N GLU A 128 1.69 33.44 -10.92
CA GLU A 128 0.73 34.56 -11.02
C GLU A 128 -0.46 34.25 -11.96
N THR A 129 -1.64 34.34 -11.37
CA THR A 129 -2.92 34.78 -11.95
C THR A 129 -3.54 34.03 -13.13
N VAL A 130 -4.70 33.46 -12.84
CA VAL A 130 -5.79 33.12 -13.75
C VAL A 130 -6.13 34.32 -14.65
N GLU A 131 -5.73 34.27 -15.92
CA GLU A 131 -6.43 34.98 -16.99
C GLU A 131 -6.46 34.16 -18.30
N SER A 132 -7.64 34.12 -18.89
CA SER A 132 -7.99 33.48 -20.15
C SER A 132 -7.24 34.10 -21.33
N GLY A 133 -6.47 33.32 -22.07
CA GLY A 133 -6.02 33.71 -23.41
C GLY A 133 -4.85 32.90 -23.95
N THR A 134 -5.14 31.95 -24.82
CA THR A 134 -4.22 31.42 -25.85
C THR A 134 -2.87 30.89 -25.31
N LYS A 135 -2.91 29.70 -24.70
CA LYS A 135 -1.69 28.95 -24.34
C LYS A 135 -0.93 28.58 -25.61
N ALA A 136 0.11 29.33 -25.93
CA ALA A 136 1.22 28.80 -26.72
C ALA A 136 1.90 27.74 -25.84
N GLU A 137 1.74 26.46 -26.19
CA GLU A 137 2.46 25.37 -25.56
C GLU A 137 3.97 25.61 -25.69
N PRO A 138 4.74 25.67 -24.59
CA PRO A 138 6.18 25.55 -24.70
C PRO A 138 6.45 24.11 -25.15
N ASN A 139 7.18 23.94 -26.25
CA ASN A 139 7.64 22.63 -26.72
C ASN A 139 8.48 21.95 -25.63
N SER A 140 7.85 21.21 -24.71
CA SER A 140 8.56 20.33 -23.78
C SER A 140 9.32 19.31 -24.63
N THR A 141 10.63 19.20 -24.41
CA THR A 141 11.41 18.28 -25.22
C THR A 141 11.04 16.85 -24.86
N PHE A 142 11.20 15.91 -25.79
CA PHE A 142 10.97 14.49 -25.54
C PHE A 142 11.72 13.97 -24.29
N PHE A 143 12.89 14.54 -24.00
CA PHE A 143 13.67 14.19 -22.81
C PHE A 143 13.06 14.73 -21.53
N ASP A 144 12.52 15.95 -21.53
CA ASP A 144 11.84 16.51 -20.35
C ASP A 144 10.61 15.68 -20.00
N GLN A 145 9.83 15.26 -21.00
CA GLN A 145 8.67 14.38 -20.78
C GLN A 145 9.06 13.01 -20.20
N ILE A 146 10.17 12.42 -20.68
CA ILE A 146 10.66 11.16 -20.11
C ILE A 146 11.14 11.35 -18.68
N ASP A 147 11.82 12.45 -18.39
CA ASP A 147 12.37 12.73 -17.06
C ASP A 147 11.23 12.94 -16.05
N THR A 148 10.24 13.75 -16.42
CA THR A 148 9.00 13.96 -15.66
C THR A 148 8.31 12.63 -15.34
N ILE A 149 7.90 11.90 -16.36
CA ILE A 149 7.11 10.68 -16.19
C ILE A 149 7.94 9.59 -15.49
N GLY A 150 9.25 9.56 -15.75
CA GLY A 150 10.18 8.65 -15.10
C GLY A 150 10.32 8.92 -13.61
N ALA A 151 10.31 10.19 -13.20
CA ALA A 151 10.32 10.60 -11.81
C ALA A 151 9.03 10.17 -11.08
N ASP A 152 7.87 10.38 -11.69
CA ASP A 152 6.58 10.00 -11.07
C ASP A 152 6.45 8.48 -10.91
N ILE A 153 6.83 7.71 -11.95
CA ILE A 153 6.87 6.25 -11.84
C ILE A 153 7.85 5.79 -10.75
N TYR A 154 8.95 6.52 -10.56
CA TYR A 154 9.91 6.23 -9.50
C TYR A 154 9.33 6.52 -8.11
N THR A 155 8.69 7.67 -7.91
CA THR A 155 8.09 8.04 -6.63
C THR A 155 6.90 7.13 -6.29
N ASP A 156 6.06 6.77 -7.25
CA ASP A 156 4.99 5.76 -7.08
C ASP A 156 5.55 4.38 -6.69
N ALA A 157 6.67 3.98 -7.29
CA ALA A 157 7.35 2.75 -6.91
C ALA A 157 7.83 2.81 -5.44
N LEU A 158 8.32 3.97 -5.00
CA LEU A 158 8.74 4.20 -3.62
C LEU A 158 7.57 4.33 -2.65
N ALA A 159 6.43 4.90 -3.04
CA ALA A 159 5.21 5.02 -2.22
C ALA A 159 4.73 3.65 -1.73
N GLY A 160 4.91 2.60 -2.53
CA GLY A 160 4.69 1.22 -2.09
C GLY A 160 5.46 0.82 -0.83
N LEU A 161 6.63 1.41 -0.56
CA LEU A 161 7.44 1.15 0.64
C LEU A 161 6.88 1.81 1.92
N GLU A 162 5.89 2.70 1.83
CA GLU A 162 5.12 3.18 2.98
C GLU A 162 4.42 2.03 3.74
N GLU A 163 4.22 0.91 3.07
CA GLU A 163 3.75 -0.33 3.68
C GLU A 163 4.73 -0.88 4.75
N VAL A 164 6.02 -0.57 4.63
CA VAL A 164 7.04 -0.84 5.65
C VAL A 164 6.82 0.07 6.86
N TRP A 165 6.61 1.37 6.62
CA TRP A 165 6.26 2.36 7.64
C TRP A 165 5.02 1.91 8.42
N ARG A 166 3.97 1.47 7.71
CA ARG A 166 2.73 1.05 8.36
C ARG A 166 2.90 -0.21 9.20
N LEU A 167 3.60 -1.22 8.69
CA LEU A 167 3.89 -2.43 9.46
C LEU A 167 4.74 -2.12 10.69
N ALA A 168 5.69 -1.19 10.59
CA ALA A 168 6.47 -0.73 11.73
C ALA A 168 5.58 -0.10 12.80
N TYR A 169 4.65 0.79 12.42
CA TYR A 169 3.69 1.37 13.35
C TYR A 169 2.78 0.34 14.01
N ILE A 170 2.22 -0.61 13.25
CA ILE A 170 1.40 -1.68 13.81
C ILE A 170 2.18 -2.42 14.91
N ILE A 171 3.46 -2.76 14.66
CA ILE A 171 4.31 -3.43 15.64
C ILE A 171 4.57 -2.55 16.85
N LEU A 172 4.90 -1.27 16.67
CA LEU A 172 5.13 -0.32 17.78
C LEU A 172 3.89 -0.18 18.67
N LEU A 173 2.72 0.03 18.08
CA LEU A 173 1.45 0.12 18.79
C LEU A 173 1.13 -1.18 19.55
N LEU A 174 1.37 -2.33 18.95
CA LEU A 174 1.20 -3.62 19.63
C LEU A 174 2.15 -3.80 20.81
N VAL A 175 3.41 -3.36 20.68
CA VAL A 175 4.39 -3.39 21.79
C VAL A 175 3.95 -2.47 22.92
N VAL A 176 3.44 -1.27 22.60
CA VAL A 176 2.86 -0.35 23.59
C VAL A 176 1.65 -0.97 24.26
N CYS A 177 0.70 -1.53 23.50
CA CYS A 177 -0.50 -2.20 24.04
C CYS A 177 -0.14 -3.36 24.97
N LYS A 178 0.85 -4.18 24.59
CA LYS A 178 1.35 -5.30 25.41
C LYS A 178 1.96 -4.80 26.73
N LYS A 179 2.66 -3.67 26.72
CA LYS A 179 3.29 -3.07 27.91
C LYS A 179 2.28 -2.38 28.82
N VAL A 180 1.33 -1.65 28.26
CA VAL A 180 0.33 -0.86 29.00
C VAL A 180 -0.82 -1.73 29.52
N PHE A 181 -1.24 -2.76 28.76
CA PHE A 181 -2.38 -3.63 29.10
C PHE A 181 -2.00 -5.11 29.24
N PRO A 182 -1.03 -5.48 30.09
CA PRO A 182 -0.49 -6.84 30.14
C PRO A 182 -1.54 -7.89 30.54
N LYS A 183 -2.47 -7.56 31.45
CA LYS A 183 -3.55 -8.46 31.87
C LYS A 183 -4.49 -8.80 30.71
N LYS A 184 -4.93 -7.80 29.93
CA LYS A 184 -5.79 -7.98 28.75
C LYS A 184 -5.04 -8.68 27.61
N TRP A 185 -3.75 -8.43 27.48
CA TRP A 185 -2.89 -9.12 26.51
C TRP A 185 -2.73 -10.62 26.82
N ALA A 186 -2.57 -10.96 28.11
CA ALA A 186 -2.47 -12.34 28.58
C ALA A 186 -3.81 -13.08 28.49
N SER A 187 -4.95 -12.38 28.67
CA SER A 187 -6.29 -12.95 28.58
C SER A 187 -6.76 -13.29 27.15
N GLY A 188 -5.87 -13.24 26.16
CA GLY A 188 -6.18 -13.61 24.77
C GLY A 188 -6.80 -12.51 23.90
N LYS A 189 -7.00 -11.27 24.39
CA LYS A 189 -7.59 -10.15 23.60
C LYS A 189 -6.62 -9.52 22.59
N ARG A 190 -5.68 -10.30 22.06
CA ARG A 190 -4.61 -9.80 21.17
C ARG A 190 -5.14 -9.36 19.81
N ASP A 191 -6.18 -10.02 19.32
CA ASP A 191 -6.78 -9.68 18.03
C ASP A 191 -7.50 -8.32 18.09
N LEU A 192 -8.09 -7.96 19.24
CA LEU A 192 -8.64 -6.61 19.45
C LEU A 192 -7.54 -5.53 19.35
N PHE A 193 -6.38 -5.76 19.97
CA PHE A 193 -5.26 -4.81 19.87
C PHE A 193 -4.69 -4.72 18.46
N LEU A 194 -4.69 -5.82 17.71
CA LEU A 194 -4.28 -5.82 16.31
C LEU A 194 -5.26 -5.02 15.44
N MET A 195 -6.57 -5.23 15.61
CA MET A 195 -7.59 -4.47 14.88
C MET A 195 -7.55 -2.99 15.24
N LEU A 196 -7.33 -2.66 16.51
CA LEU A 196 -7.13 -1.27 16.94
C LEU A 196 -5.87 -0.66 16.32
N ALA A 197 -4.74 -1.37 16.35
CA ALA A 197 -3.50 -0.90 15.74
C ALA A 197 -3.68 -0.65 14.24
N LEU A 198 -4.30 -1.60 13.53
CA LEU A 198 -4.61 -1.48 12.12
C LEU A 198 -5.49 -0.25 11.85
N PHE A 199 -6.58 -0.07 12.59
CA PHE A 199 -7.48 1.06 12.46
C PHE A 199 -6.78 2.41 12.70
N LEU A 200 -5.99 2.51 13.78
CA LEU A 200 -5.23 3.74 14.08
C LEU A 200 -4.21 4.05 12.99
N THR A 201 -3.49 3.05 12.48
CA THR A 201 -2.53 3.26 11.40
C THR A 201 -3.18 3.63 10.07
N SER A 202 -4.42 3.20 9.83
CA SER A 202 -5.18 3.64 8.66
C SER A 202 -5.52 5.12 8.74
N ILE A 203 -5.92 5.63 9.91
CA ILE A 203 -6.15 7.06 10.10
C ILE A 203 -4.85 7.86 9.90
N LEU A 204 -3.73 7.38 10.48
CA LEU A 204 -2.42 8.03 10.28
C LEU A 204 -2.03 8.06 8.80
N PHE A 205 -2.21 6.94 8.09
CA PHE A 205 -1.93 6.87 6.66
C PHE A 205 -2.71 7.93 5.86
N GLY A 206 -4.01 8.12 6.17
CA GLY A 206 -4.79 9.17 5.53
C GLY A 206 -4.36 10.60 5.90
N ILE A 207 -3.92 10.82 7.13
CA ILE A 207 -3.36 12.13 7.55
C ILE A 207 -2.06 12.42 6.80
N ASP A 208 -1.18 11.43 6.68
CA ASP A 208 0.15 11.56 6.07
C ASP A 208 0.06 11.97 4.60
N HIS A 209 -0.93 11.47 3.87
CA HIS A 209 -1.24 11.86 2.49
C HIS A 209 -1.80 13.28 2.34
N THR A 210 -1.87 14.04 3.44
CA THR A 210 -2.22 15.46 3.44
C THR A 210 -1.19 16.30 4.18
N LEU A 211 0.00 15.74 4.48
CA LEU A 211 1.07 16.43 5.22
C LEU A 211 2.04 17.19 4.33
N ASP A 212 2.03 16.96 3.03
CA ASP A 212 2.94 17.52 2.04
C ASP A 212 2.32 18.68 1.23
N SER A 213 0.99 18.85 1.26
CA SER A 213 0.29 19.97 0.60
C SER A 213 -0.60 20.77 1.56
N VAL A 214 -0.91 22.03 1.22
CA VAL A 214 -1.79 22.90 2.02
C VAL A 214 -3.13 23.06 1.31
N GLU A 215 -4.07 22.18 1.64
CA GLU A 215 -5.41 22.21 1.05
C GLU A 215 -6.48 22.90 1.91
N PRO A 216 -7.56 23.42 1.29
CA PRO A 216 -8.80 23.75 1.99
C PRO A 216 -9.29 22.59 2.86
N TRP A 217 -9.94 22.90 3.98
CA TRP A 217 -10.37 21.88 4.94
C TRP A 217 -11.28 20.80 4.34
N GLU A 218 -12.13 21.17 3.37
CA GLU A 218 -13.08 20.27 2.71
C GLU A 218 -12.39 19.25 1.81
N VAL A 219 -11.39 19.69 1.03
CA VAL A 219 -10.53 18.82 0.23
C VAL A 219 -9.69 17.93 1.15
N ARG A 220 -9.09 18.52 2.18
CA ARG A 220 -8.25 17.80 3.15
C ARG A 220 -8.99 16.69 3.88
N ILE A 221 -10.21 16.94 4.36
CA ILE A 221 -10.97 15.91 5.07
C ILE A 221 -11.42 14.79 4.12
N GLY A 222 -11.76 15.13 2.87
CA GLY A 222 -12.03 14.16 1.81
C GLY A 222 -10.84 13.24 1.59
N ALA A 223 -9.66 13.82 1.35
CA ALA A 223 -8.40 13.09 1.17
C ALA A 223 -8.09 12.17 2.36
N ILE A 224 -8.16 12.68 3.60
CA ILE A 224 -7.92 11.87 4.80
C ILE A 224 -8.86 10.68 4.85
N VAL A 225 -10.16 10.86 4.58
CA VAL A 225 -11.13 9.76 4.61
C VAL A 225 -10.88 8.76 3.50
N THR A 226 -10.60 9.21 2.28
CA THR A 226 -10.31 8.36 1.13
C THR A 226 -9.06 7.51 1.38
N PHE A 227 -7.93 8.14 1.68
CA PHE A 227 -6.67 7.45 1.92
C PHE A 227 -6.69 6.61 3.19
N ALA A 228 -7.40 7.02 4.25
CA ALA A 228 -7.55 6.17 5.43
C ALA A 228 -8.30 4.86 5.10
N ASN A 229 -9.31 4.91 4.24
CA ASN A 229 -10.00 3.70 3.79
C ASN A 229 -9.12 2.83 2.86
N MET A 230 -8.32 3.44 1.99
CA MET A 230 -7.35 2.70 1.17
C MET A 230 -6.26 2.05 2.04
N GLY A 231 -5.72 2.79 3.02
CA GLY A 231 -4.78 2.29 4.01
C GLY A 231 -5.38 1.17 4.87
N LEU A 232 -6.67 1.23 5.19
CA LEU A 232 -7.40 0.13 5.84
C LEU A 232 -7.43 -1.12 4.95
N LEU A 233 -7.76 -0.96 3.67
CA LEU A 233 -7.83 -2.05 2.70
C LEU A 233 -6.46 -2.73 2.52
N PHE A 234 -5.40 -1.95 2.31
CA PHE A 234 -4.04 -2.47 2.30
C PHE A 234 -3.67 -3.16 3.62
N GLY A 235 -4.09 -2.61 4.77
CA GLY A 235 -3.87 -3.21 6.08
C GLY A 235 -4.50 -4.60 6.21
N LEU A 236 -5.73 -4.75 5.72
CA LEU A 236 -6.42 -6.03 5.67
C LEU A 236 -5.75 -7.00 4.69
N ILE A 237 -5.31 -6.52 3.53
CA ILE A 237 -4.54 -7.31 2.56
C ILE A 237 -3.22 -7.80 3.16
N LEU A 238 -2.51 -6.97 3.91
CA LEU A 238 -1.29 -7.33 4.62
C LEU A 238 -1.54 -8.48 5.61
N LEU A 239 -2.61 -8.39 6.41
CA LEU A 239 -2.98 -9.45 7.35
C LEU A 239 -3.47 -10.73 6.67
N TRP A 240 -4.17 -10.60 5.54
CA TRP A 240 -4.67 -11.71 4.73
C TRP A 240 -3.53 -12.48 4.05
N THR A 241 -2.69 -11.77 3.29
CA THR A 241 -1.60 -12.38 2.52
C THR A 241 -0.44 -12.85 3.42
N ARG A 242 -0.29 -12.18 4.57
CA ARG A 242 0.87 -12.29 5.49
C ARG A 242 2.19 -12.09 4.78
N ASN A 243 2.21 -11.20 3.79
CA ASN A 243 3.37 -10.93 2.97
C ASN A 243 3.47 -9.42 2.69
N LEU A 244 4.36 -8.76 3.43
CA LEU A 244 4.67 -7.33 3.23
C LEU A 244 4.92 -6.97 1.78
N TRP A 245 5.73 -7.76 1.06
CA TRP A 245 6.11 -7.45 -0.31
C TRP A 245 4.97 -7.60 -1.30
N VAL A 246 3.96 -8.43 -1.01
CA VAL A 246 2.75 -8.46 -1.83
C VAL A 246 2.01 -7.14 -1.69
N THR A 247 1.85 -6.62 -0.47
CA THR A 247 1.19 -5.33 -0.26
C THR A 247 1.97 -4.17 -0.88
N VAL A 248 3.30 -4.13 -0.70
CA VAL A 248 4.19 -3.15 -1.35
C VAL A 248 3.98 -3.16 -2.86
N LEU A 249 4.03 -4.33 -3.50
CA LEU A 249 3.87 -4.43 -4.95
C LEU A 249 2.47 -4.07 -5.44
N VAL A 250 1.42 -4.37 -4.66
CA VAL A 250 0.05 -3.97 -5.02
C VAL A 250 -0.09 -2.46 -4.94
N HIS A 251 0.48 -1.83 -3.91
CA HIS A 251 0.50 -0.37 -3.73
C HIS A 251 1.23 0.30 -4.88
N SER A 252 2.53 0.01 -5.07
CA SER A 252 3.32 0.59 -6.16
C SER A 252 2.67 0.41 -7.53
N LEU A 253 2.14 -0.78 -7.83
CA LEU A 253 1.61 -1.06 -9.16
C LEU A 253 0.29 -0.32 -9.41
N TYR A 254 -0.52 -0.12 -8.36
CA TYR A 254 -1.73 0.67 -8.48
C TYR A 254 -1.40 2.14 -8.76
N ASP A 255 -0.48 2.73 -7.99
CA ASP A 255 -0.09 4.13 -8.12
C ASP A 255 0.54 4.40 -9.49
N ILE A 256 1.51 3.57 -9.92
CA ILE A 256 2.08 3.63 -11.27
C ILE A 256 0.98 3.55 -12.33
N SER A 257 -0.06 2.74 -12.13
CA SER A 257 -1.15 2.63 -13.10
C SER A 257 -2.04 3.85 -13.11
N ALA A 258 -2.23 4.52 -11.97
CA ALA A 258 -2.93 5.79 -11.88
C ALA A 258 -2.15 6.88 -12.62
N THR A 259 -0.83 6.93 -12.44
CA THR A 259 0.08 7.84 -13.17
C THR A 259 0.11 7.56 -14.67
N LEU A 260 0.12 6.30 -15.09
CA LEU A 260 -0.05 5.96 -16.52
C LEU A 260 -1.43 6.34 -17.06
N SER A 261 -2.46 6.25 -16.22
CA SER A 261 -3.81 6.70 -16.54
C SER A 261 -3.82 8.19 -16.85
N TRP A 262 -3.09 8.95 -16.05
CA TRP A 262 -2.92 10.39 -16.18
C TRP A 262 -2.18 10.79 -17.46
N TYR A 263 -1.02 10.18 -17.74
CA TYR A 263 -0.17 10.63 -18.85
C TYR A 263 -0.55 10.07 -20.23
N TYR A 264 -1.10 8.85 -20.31
CA TYR A 264 -1.16 8.13 -21.58
C TYR A 264 -2.51 7.51 -21.91
N LEU A 265 -3.22 6.97 -20.92
CA LEU A 265 -4.37 6.11 -21.19
C LEU A 265 -5.37 6.17 -20.05
N ASP A 266 -6.39 7.01 -20.14
CA ASP A 266 -7.40 7.27 -19.07
C ASP A 266 -7.90 6.03 -18.31
N SER A 267 -7.96 4.87 -18.97
CA SER A 267 -8.39 3.59 -18.37
C SER A 267 -7.25 2.60 -18.06
N ALA A 268 -6.03 3.09 -17.80
CA ALA A 268 -4.85 2.26 -17.59
C ALA A 268 -5.03 1.33 -16.37
N VAL A 269 -5.62 1.85 -15.30
CA VAL A 269 -5.91 1.09 -14.08
C VAL A 269 -6.88 -0.07 -14.37
N GLU A 270 -7.94 0.16 -15.14
CA GLU A 270 -8.92 -0.84 -15.55
C GLU A 270 -8.29 -1.89 -16.47
N PHE A 271 -7.47 -1.47 -17.43
CA PHE A 271 -6.77 -2.41 -18.31
C PHE A 271 -5.79 -3.29 -17.55
N LEU A 272 -5.04 -2.74 -16.60
CA LEU A 272 -4.20 -3.53 -15.73
C LEU A 272 -5.03 -4.51 -14.90
N ALA A 273 -6.13 -4.05 -14.28
CA ALA A 273 -7.01 -4.91 -13.49
C ALA A 273 -7.57 -6.08 -14.33
N LEU A 274 -7.96 -5.82 -15.57
CA LEU A 274 -8.39 -6.85 -16.52
C LEU A 274 -7.25 -7.84 -16.83
N ALA A 275 -6.04 -7.36 -17.10
CA ALA A 275 -4.88 -8.20 -17.34
C ALA A 275 -4.58 -9.10 -16.12
N VAL A 276 -4.59 -8.53 -14.92
CA VAL A 276 -4.39 -9.23 -13.66
C VAL A 276 -5.49 -10.26 -13.42
N LEU A 277 -6.75 -9.95 -13.75
CA LEU A 277 -7.87 -10.89 -13.67
C LEU A 277 -7.68 -12.09 -14.60
N ILE A 278 -7.29 -11.86 -15.85
CA ILE A 278 -6.98 -12.93 -16.81
C ILE A 278 -5.88 -13.83 -16.24
N VAL A 279 -4.78 -13.25 -15.75
CA VAL A 279 -3.69 -14.01 -15.13
C VAL A 279 -4.19 -14.78 -13.89
N HIS A 280 -5.02 -14.16 -13.05
CA HIS A 280 -5.58 -14.80 -11.87
C HIS A 280 -6.39 -16.05 -12.23
N VAL A 281 -7.31 -15.93 -13.18
CA VAL A 281 -8.16 -17.05 -13.64
C VAL A 281 -7.32 -18.17 -14.25
N LEU A 282 -6.32 -17.82 -15.08
CA LEU A 282 -5.42 -18.80 -15.70
C LEU A 282 -4.64 -19.59 -14.64
N VAL A 283 -3.97 -18.91 -13.72
CA VAL A 283 -3.17 -19.56 -12.68
C VAL A 283 -4.04 -20.36 -11.72
N LEU A 284 -5.23 -19.86 -11.37
CA LEU A 284 -6.18 -20.56 -10.49
C LEU A 284 -6.65 -21.86 -11.12
N THR A 285 -6.95 -21.82 -12.42
CA THR A 285 -7.36 -22.98 -13.20
C THR A 285 -6.24 -24.02 -13.26
N LEU A 286 -5.00 -23.60 -13.55
CA LEU A 286 -3.83 -24.49 -13.55
C LEU A 286 -3.58 -25.13 -12.18
N GLU A 287 -3.73 -24.39 -11.09
CA GLU A 287 -3.57 -24.91 -9.73
C GLU A 287 -4.66 -25.95 -9.40
N LYS A 288 -5.91 -25.71 -9.80
CA LYS A 288 -7.01 -26.69 -9.63
C LYS A 288 -6.75 -27.97 -10.43
N PHE A 289 -6.29 -27.87 -11.68
CA PHE A 289 -5.94 -29.04 -12.48
C PHE A 289 -4.77 -29.83 -11.89
N HIS A 290 -3.74 -29.15 -11.39
CA HIS A 290 -2.60 -29.80 -10.74
C HIS A 290 -3.03 -30.56 -9.49
N ASN A 291 -3.81 -29.92 -8.61
CA ASN A 291 -4.29 -30.56 -7.37
C ASN A 291 -5.17 -31.78 -7.66
N LYS A 292 -6.02 -31.73 -8.69
CA LYS A 292 -6.85 -32.87 -9.10
C LYS A 292 -6.01 -34.05 -9.62
N ARG A 293 -4.89 -33.78 -10.31
CA ARG A 293 -4.00 -34.82 -10.85
C ARG A 293 -3.08 -35.43 -9.78
N SER A 294 -2.81 -34.70 -8.70
CA SER A 294 -1.97 -35.15 -7.58
C SER A 294 -2.72 -35.91 -6.49
N GLN A 295 -4.06 -35.94 -6.54
CA GLN A 295 -4.85 -36.83 -5.69
C GLN A 295 -4.94 -38.21 -6.37
N PRO A 296 -4.44 -39.30 -5.75
CA PRO A 296 -4.66 -40.64 -6.28
C PRO A 296 -6.16 -40.94 -6.29
N PRO A 297 -6.66 -41.78 -7.23
CA PRO A 297 -8.05 -42.19 -7.19
C PRO A 297 -8.32 -42.91 -5.86
N LEU A 298 -9.25 -42.37 -5.07
CA LEU A 298 -9.87 -43.07 -3.95
C LEU A 298 -10.81 -44.15 -4.51
N GLU A 299 -10.25 -45.15 -5.17
CA GLU A 299 -10.97 -46.37 -5.57
C GLU A 299 -10.03 -47.55 -5.31
N ASN A 300 -10.55 -48.54 -4.59
CA ASN A 300 -9.94 -49.83 -4.18
C ASN A 300 -9.36 -49.93 -2.75
N VAL A 301 -10.03 -49.38 -1.73
CA VAL A 301 -9.81 -49.86 -0.33
C VAL A 301 -11.09 -50.45 0.31
N GLU A 302 -12.29 -50.12 -0.19
CA GLU A 302 -13.54 -50.72 0.34
C GLU A 302 -13.85 -52.13 -0.21
N GLY A 303 -13.06 -52.65 -1.16
CA GLY A 303 -13.30 -53.98 -1.74
C GLY A 303 -12.63 -55.17 -1.03
N ILE A 304 -11.74 -54.94 -0.05
CA ILE A 304 -10.94 -56.01 0.57
C ILE A 304 -11.45 -56.37 1.99
N GLN A 305 -12.28 -55.54 2.63
CA GLN A 305 -12.82 -55.83 3.96
C GLN A 305 -14.20 -56.53 3.97
N ALA A 306 -14.78 -56.82 2.80
CA ALA A 306 -16.04 -57.57 2.69
C ALA A 306 -15.85 -59.08 2.44
N ALA A 307 -14.60 -59.58 2.52
CA ALA A 307 -14.26 -60.98 2.29
C ALA A 307 -13.29 -61.52 3.36
N GLU A 308 -13.67 -61.39 4.63
CA GLU A 308 -13.18 -62.26 5.73
C GLU A 308 -14.34 -62.64 6.65
#